data_AF-A0A2W6DYB2-F1
#
_entry.id   AF-A0A2W6DYB2-F1
#
_cell.length_a   1.000
_cell.length_b   1.000
_cell.length_c   1.000
_cell.angle_alpha   90.00
_cell.angle_beta   90.00
_cell.angle_gamma   90.00
#
_symmetry.space_group_name_H-M   'P 1'
#
loop_
_entity.id
_entity.type
_entity.pdbx_description
1 polymer ?
#
loop_
_entity_poly.entity_id
_entity_poly.type
_entity_poly.pdbx_seq_one_letter_code
_entity_poly.pdbx_strand_id
1 'polypeptide(L)'
;MGFPEGAGAAVGNALDDTITGLRVVLARMENIDFWPPWDAAQTIIDAVTTAVHIATSPPEPDPADIESAATGWGAIAASVDQASVDLDRSHLAMSVDIWEGTAGDAARTSIAKLGTRVDTVTAAAATVKRVLTTAADAMTSARERHASAYPVLTKHLTITWSDALPWDLVSKLRHIVGDVIQAVQTLVGSYEDASAALTTARRQVVAAIDTIDLPTHLPGGVSAITVVNGWTGDDSGPLRGSVLERAGARLDAMSPQDRAEVQGLLAAAGSDQARAWILAAVASGTGIVALGRFAGQLSKMSPEQLKNLDPTSWPTGSFVQPDETTCGSSSLVVSRMINDPAYAMYITQGFDPLTGQTSTLSTADRFQDASLAMHDQTNGVVDHGGNIQPPWPEALGTTPAGVAHQMAGQGGSGIPGSGYGTDLTDPSNPGADYDHIVAATQDGQTVPLYVGNADAPRHIVLVTASSNDSLTIYDPSAGQMIDVSRADFESGHLNVAGWSQPWLAVTPR
;
A
#
# COMPACT_ATOMS: atom_id res chain seq x y z
N MET A 1 5.86 8.73 8.98
CA MET A 1 5.47 10.13 9.31
C MET A 1 4.04 10.29 8.83
N GLY A 2 3.08 10.44 9.75
CA GLY A 2 1.69 10.69 9.37
C GLY A 2 1.54 12.16 8.97
N PHE A 3 1.37 12.42 7.68
CA PHE A 3 0.99 13.75 7.21
C PHE A 3 -0.53 13.92 7.44
N PRO A 4 -1.00 15.04 7.99
CA PRO A 4 -2.43 15.26 8.21
C PRO A 4 -3.16 15.40 6.86
N GLU A 5 -3.98 14.41 6.51
CA GLU A 5 -4.83 14.44 5.32
C GLU A 5 -6.03 15.41 5.54
N GLY A 6 -6.42 16.12 4.47
CA GLY A 6 -7.66 16.90 4.42
C GLY A 6 -7.60 18.35 4.94
N ALA A 7 -6.56 18.75 5.66
CA ALA A 7 -6.48 20.12 6.20
C ALA A 7 -6.40 21.19 5.09
N GLY A 8 -5.59 20.96 4.05
CA GLY A 8 -5.45 21.91 2.93
C GLY A 8 -6.72 22.08 2.08
N ALA A 9 -7.41 20.98 1.77
CA ALA A 9 -8.65 20.99 1.00
C ALA A 9 -9.81 21.65 1.78
N ALA A 10 -9.91 21.38 3.08
CA ALA A 10 -10.90 22.03 3.95
C ALA A 10 -10.65 23.54 4.08
N VAL A 11 -9.38 23.95 4.17
CA VAL A 11 -8.98 25.37 4.17
C VAL A 11 -9.29 26.04 2.82
N GLY A 12 -8.98 25.39 1.70
CA GLY A 12 -9.28 25.91 0.35
C GLY A 12 -10.78 26.14 0.14
N ASN A 13 -11.61 25.15 0.44
CA ASN A 13 -13.07 25.26 0.27
C ASN A 13 -13.69 26.41 1.09
N ALA A 14 -13.27 26.58 2.34
CA ALA A 14 -13.78 27.65 3.20
C ALA A 14 -13.34 29.06 2.76
N LEU A 15 -12.16 29.17 2.13
CA LEU A 15 -11.68 30.43 1.55
C LEU A 15 -12.36 30.76 0.22
N ASP A 16 -12.73 29.76 -0.59
CA ASP A 16 -13.48 29.94 -1.84
C ASP A 16 -14.92 30.43 -1.62
N ASP A 17 -15.57 29.92 -0.58
CA ASP A 17 -16.87 30.44 -0.13
C ASP A 17 -16.77 31.92 0.26
N THR A 18 -15.67 32.30 0.91
CA THR A 18 -15.38 33.68 1.30
C THR A 18 -15.17 34.58 0.06
N ILE A 19 -14.45 34.12 -0.96
CA ILE A 19 -14.28 34.83 -2.24
C ILE A 19 -15.61 35.04 -2.95
N THR A 20 -16.46 34.01 -2.97
CA THR A 20 -17.78 34.07 -3.62
C THR A 20 -18.67 35.13 -2.94
N GLY A 21 -18.68 35.18 -1.61
CA GLY A 21 -19.37 36.23 -0.86
C GLY A 21 -18.86 37.64 -1.17
N LEU A 22 -17.54 37.84 -1.22
CA LEU A 22 -16.92 39.14 -1.52
C LEU A 22 -17.20 39.63 -2.96
N ARG A 23 -17.26 38.73 -3.94
CA ARG A 23 -17.63 39.07 -5.33
C ARG A 23 -19.07 39.54 -5.45
N VAL A 24 -19.98 38.95 -4.68
CA VAL A 24 -21.39 39.39 -4.61
C VAL A 24 -21.50 40.81 -4.03
N VAL A 25 -20.69 41.14 -3.03
CA VAL A 25 -20.62 42.50 -2.47
C VAL A 25 -20.08 43.49 -3.51
N LEU A 26 -19.02 43.15 -4.24
CA LEU A 26 -18.44 43.99 -5.29
C LEU A 26 -19.47 44.30 -6.40
N ALA A 27 -20.19 43.28 -6.88
CA ALA A 27 -21.22 43.43 -7.92
C ALA A 27 -22.41 44.30 -7.47
N ARG A 28 -22.77 44.25 -6.17
CA ARG A 28 -23.81 45.12 -5.59
C ARG A 28 -23.34 46.58 -5.46
N MET A 29 -22.05 46.80 -5.17
CA MET A 29 -21.46 48.14 -5.12
C MET A 29 -21.33 48.81 -6.51
N GLU A 30 -21.25 48.03 -7.59
CA GLU A 30 -21.22 48.55 -8.96
C GLU A 30 -22.58 49.10 -9.45
N ASN A 31 -23.69 48.64 -8.87
CA ASN A 31 -25.05 49.03 -9.25
C ASN A 31 -25.69 50.14 -8.38
N ILE A 32 -24.94 50.81 -7.50
CA ILE A 32 -25.36 51.97 -6.66
C ILE A 32 -26.55 51.70 -5.69
N ASP A 33 -27.07 50.47 -5.59
CA ASP A 33 -28.21 50.13 -4.72
C ASP A 33 -27.87 49.99 -3.22
N PHE A 34 -26.63 50.29 -2.81
CA PHE A 34 -26.14 50.05 -1.44
C PHE A 34 -26.15 51.32 -0.60
N TRP A 35 -27.33 51.66 -0.08
CA TRP A 35 -27.48 52.66 0.98
C TRP A 35 -28.31 52.10 2.14
N PRO A 36 -27.81 52.15 3.39
CA PRO A 36 -26.55 52.73 3.83
C PRO A 36 -25.32 51.82 3.63
N PRO A 37 -24.11 52.37 3.42
CA PRO A 37 -22.88 51.63 3.09
C PRO A 37 -22.29 50.80 4.26
N TRP A 38 -22.88 50.90 5.45
CA TRP A 38 -22.40 50.24 6.67
C TRP A 38 -22.60 48.71 6.63
N ASP A 39 -23.64 48.22 5.97
CA ASP A 39 -23.90 46.77 5.84
C ASP A 39 -22.87 46.06 4.95
N ALA A 40 -22.39 46.76 3.90
CA ALA A 40 -21.31 46.25 3.05
C ALA A 40 -19.98 46.21 3.84
N ALA A 41 -19.68 47.26 4.61
CA ALA A 41 -18.49 47.30 5.45
C ALA A 41 -18.47 46.16 6.48
N GLN A 42 -19.61 45.87 7.12
CA GLN A 42 -19.72 44.75 8.07
C GLN A 42 -19.52 43.39 7.38
N THR A 43 -20.13 43.18 6.21
CA THR A 43 -19.96 41.95 5.42
C THR A 43 -18.49 41.73 5.03
N ILE A 44 -17.76 42.79 4.71
CA ILE A 44 -16.32 42.74 4.40
C ILE A 44 -15.51 42.38 5.65
N ILE A 45 -15.81 42.99 6.80
CA ILE A 45 -15.14 42.69 8.08
C ILE A 45 -15.36 41.23 8.48
N ASP A 46 -16.58 40.71 8.32
CA ASP A 46 -16.92 39.33 8.67
C ASP A 46 -16.18 38.34 7.75
N ALA A 47 -16.16 38.62 6.44
CA ALA A 47 -15.41 37.82 5.46
C ALA A 47 -13.90 37.83 5.71
N VAL A 48 -13.31 38.99 5.99
CA VAL A 48 -11.88 39.11 6.36
C VAL A 48 -11.60 38.37 7.66
N THR A 49 -12.48 38.48 8.65
CA THR A 49 -12.35 37.81 9.95
C THR A 49 -12.36 36.29 9.79
N THR A 50 -13.28 35.74 8.98
CA THR A 50 -13.34 34.32 8.64
C THR A 50 -12.07 33.87 7.91
N ALA A 51 -11.63 34.60 6.88
CA ALA A 51 -10.41 34.27 6.15
C ALA A 51 -9.15 34.32 7.03
N VAL A 52 -9.05 35.32 7.92
CA VAL A 52 -7.94 35.43 8.89
C VAL A 52 -7.95 34.26 9.85
N HIS A 53 -9.12 33.90 10.39
CA HIS A 53 -9.26 32.77 11.32
C HIS A 53 -8.79 31.45 10.68
N ILE A 54 -9.16 31.23 9.41
CA ILE A 54 -8.80 30.03 8.65
C ILE A 54 -7.31 30.02 8.29
N ALA A 55 -6.76 31.14 7.82
CA ALA A 55 -5.39 31.24 7.33
C ALA A 55 -4.37 31.73 8.39
N THR A 56 -4.70 31.60 9.68
CA THR A 56 -3.86 32.08 10.80
C THR A 56 -2.47 31.43 10.83
N SER A 57 -2.38 30.17 10.40
CA SER A 57 -1.13 29.41 10.37
C SER A 57 -0.65 29.20 8.94
N PRO A 58 0.66 29.34 8.67
CA PRO A 58 1.22 29.03 7.34
C PRO A 58 1.01 27.55 6.96
N PRO A 59 1.11 27.19 5.68
CA PRO A 59 1.05 25.78 5.25
C PRO A 59 2.03 24.89 6.03
N GLU A 60 1.54 23.72 6.44
CA GLU A 60 2.28 22.64 7.11
C GLU A 60 2.64 21.54 6.10
N PRO A 61 3.71 20.76 6.31
CA PRO A 61 4.68 20.84 7.41
C PRO A 61 5.71 21.96 7.22
N ASP A 62 6.51 22.25 8.26
CA ASP A 62 7.63 23.19 8.14
C ASP A 62 8.68 22.69 7.12
N PRO A 63 9.14 23.53 6.16
CA PRO A 63 10.19 23.16 5.20
C PRO A 63 11.45 22.60 5.87
N ALA A 64 11.82 23.11 7.04
CA ALA A 64 13.01 22.66 7.77
C ALA A 64 12.88 21.18 8.21
N ASP A 65 11.68 20.71 8.52
CA ASP A 65 11.44 19.31 8.86
C ASP A 65 11.60 18.40 7.64
N ILE A 66 11.15 18.87 6.46
CA ILE A 66 11.34 18.16 5.19
C ILE A 66 12.84 18.12 4.81
N GLU A 67 13.57 19.22 4.98
CA GLU A 67 15.02 19.28 4.73
C GLU A 67 15.82 18.37 5.69
N SER A 68 15.41 18.30 6.95
CA SER A 68 15.98 17.38 7.94
C SER A 68 15.79 15.92 7.51
N ALA A 69 14.59 15.56 7.05
CA ALA A 69 14.31 14.25 6.48
C ALA A 69 15.15 13.97 5.22
N ALA A 70 15.28 14.94 4.31
CA ALA A 70 16.12 14.83 3.12
C ALA A 70 17.60 14.59 3.48
N THR A 71 18.10 15.26 4.53
CA THR A 71 19.44 15.07 5.07
C THR A 71 19.64 13.66 5.62
N GLY A 72 18.66 13.14 6.36
CA GLY A 72 18.64 11.75 6.85
C GLY A 72 18.76 10.73 5.72
N TRP A 73 17.97 10.89 4.65
CA TRP A 73 18.07 10.04 3.47
C TRP A 73 19.40 10.17 2.73
N GLY A 74 20.01 11.37 2.74
CA GLY A 74 21.37 11.56 2.24
C GLY A 74 22.44 10.80 3.04
N ALA A 75 22.29 10.74 4.36
CA ALA A 75 23.19 9.98 5.22
C ALA A 75 23.04 8.47 5.00
N ILE A 76 21.79 7.98 4.81
CA ILE A 76 21.52 6.59 4.43
C ILE A 76 22.21 6.26 3.11
N ALA A 77 22.00 7.08 2.07
CA ALA A 77 22.62 6.85 0.76
C ALA A 77 24.16 6.74 0.87
N ALA A 78 24.80 7.65 1.62
CA ALA A 78 26.26 7.61 1.80
C ALA A 78 26.75 6.39 2.59
N SER A 79 26.02 6.01 3.65
CA SER A 79 26.39 4.83 4.45
C SER A 79 26.25 3.53 3.66
N VAL A 80 25.21 3.41 2.84
CA VAL A 80 24.94 2.22 2.04
C VAL A 80 25.87 2.13 0.83
N ASP A 81 26.19 3.26 0.19
CA ASP A 81 27.22 3.34 -0.85
C ASP A 81 28.56 2.79 -0.34
N GLN A 82 28.99 3.21 0.85
CA GLN A 82 30.20 2.68 1.47
C GLN A 82 30.13 1.16 1.71
N ALA A 83 28.98 0.64 2.13
CA ALA A 83 28.78 -0.79 2.31
C ALA A 83 28.82 -1.56 0.98
N SER A 84 28.28 -0.98 -0.10
CA SER A 84 28.39 -1.55 -1.45
C SER A 84 29.84 -1.65 -1.91
N VAL A 85 30.63 -0.57 -1.73
CA VAL A 85 32.07 -0.59 -2.06
C VAL A 85 32.82 -1.64 -1.23
N ASP A 86 32.44 -1.85 0.04
CA ASP A 86 33.04 -2.88 0.88
C ASP A 86 32.67 -4.31 0.41
N LEU A 87 31.44 -4.52 -0.07
CA LEU A 87 31.00 -5.77 -0.68
C LEU A 87 31.76 -6.06 -1.97
N ASP A 88 31.94 -5.08 -2.84
CA ASP A 88 32.73 -5.20 -4.06
C ASP A 88 34.19 -5.54 -3.76
N ARG A 89 34.80 -4.87 -2.79
CA ARG A 89 36.16 -5.20 -2.34
C ARG A 89 36.24 -6.63 -1.80
N SER A 90 35.22 -7.07 -1.07
CA SER A 90 35.14 -8.44 -0.53
C SER A 90 35.00 -9.47 -1.65
N HIS A 91 34.16 -9.19 -2.65
CA HIS A 91 34.00 -10.02 -3.83
C HIS A 91 35.30 -10.15 -4.63
N LEU A 92 36.01 -9.05 -4.85
CA LEU A 92 37.29 -9.04 -5.57
C LEU A 92 38.41 -9.77 -4.79
N ALA A 93 38.39 -9.71 -3.46
CA ALA A 93 39.33 -10.45 -2.61
C ALA A 93 39.12 -11.97 -2.68
N MET A 94 37.90 -12.43 -3.00
CA MET A 94 37.57 -13.85 -3.19
C MET A 94 37.97 -14.37 -4.57
N SER A 95 39.24 -14.14 -4.95
CA SER A 95 39.79 -14.58 -6.23
C SER A 95 39.66 -16.10 -6.42
N VAL A 96 39.55 -16.52 -7.69
CA VAL A 96 39.48 -17.94 -8.07
C VAL A 96 40.70 -18.74 -7.62
N ASP A 97 41.86 -18.09 -7.49
CA ASP A 97 43.12 -18.71 -7.07
C ASP A 97 43.18 -19.00 -5.55
N ILE A 98 42.32 -18.34 -4.75
CA ILE A 98 42.26 -18.51 -3.30
C ILE A 98 41.02 -19.32 -2.90
N TRP A 99 39.90 -19.08 -3.59
CA TRP A 99 38.61 -19.71 -3.34
C TRP A 99 38.20 -20.55 -4.55
N GLU A 100 38.75 -21.76 -4.61
CA GLU A 100 38.54 -22.73 -5.68
C GLU A 100 37.25 -23.56 -5.49
N GLY A 101 36.74 -24.08 -6.61
CA GLY A 101 35.62 -25.02 -6.64
C GLY A 101 34.24 -24.40 -6.45
N THR A 102 33.22 -25.26 -6.47
CA THR A 102 31.80 -24.87 -6.49
C THR A 102 31.37 -24.05 -5.27
N ALA A 103 31.99 -24.27 -4.11
CA ALA A 103 31.75 -23.48 -2.91
C ALA A 103 32.24 -22.03 -3.05
N GLY A 104 33.43 -21.83 -3.65
CA GLY A 104 33.96 -20.50 -3.97
C GLY A 104 33.10 -19.76 -5.00
N ASP A 105 32.63 -20.47 -6.03
CA ASP A 105 31.73 -19.91 -7.05
C ASP A 105 30.38 -19.47 -6.47
N ALA A 106 29.79 -20.30 -5.60
CA ALA A 106 28.53 -19.97 -4.93
C ALA A 106 28.67 -18.75 -4.00
N ALA A 107 29.78 -18.65 -3.27
CA ALA A 107 30.03 -17.52 -2.39
C ALA A 107 30.23 -16.22 -3.16
N ARG A 108 31.03 -16.23 -4.24
CA ARG A 108 31.18 -15.07 -5.15
C ARG A 108 29.83 -14.63 -5.73
N THR A 109 29.06 -15.57 -6.27
CA THR A 109 27.73 -15.31 -6.84
C THR A 109 26.81 -14.66 -5.82
N SER A 110 26.84 -15.14 -4.58
CA SER A 110 25.99 -14.62 -3.51
C SER A 110 26.35 -13.19 -3.09
N ILE A 111 27.65 -12.90 -2.97
CA ILE A 111 28.11 -11.53 -2.64
C ILE A 111 27.80 -10.57 -3.79
N ALA A 112 27.99 -10.99 -5.03
CA ALA A 112 27.64 -10.17 -6.20
C ALA A 112 26.13 -9.84 -6.25
N LYS A 113 25.27 -10.82 -5.96
CA LYS A 113 23.82 -10.61 -5.83
C LYS A 113 23.47 -9.64 -4.71
N LEU A 114 24.10 -9.80 -3.54
CA LEU A 114 23.91 -8.89 -2.42
C LEU A 114 24.34 -7.47 -2.78
N GLY A 115 25.51 -7.29 -3.40
CA GLY A 115 26.00 -5.98 -3.87
C GLY A 115 25.01 -5.31 -4.81
N THR A 116 24.55 -6.04 -5.84
CA THR A 116 23.56 -5.54 -6.82
C THR A 116 22.28 -5.04 -6.14
N ARG A 117 21.80 -5.74 -5.10
CA ARG A 117 20.59 -5.37 -4.36
C ARG A 117 20.83 -4.20 -3.42
N VAL A 118 21.98 -4.16 -2.75
CA VAL A 118 22.39 -3.04 -1.90
C VAL A 118 22.49 -1.74 -2.71
N ASP A 119 22.95 -1.81 -3.97
CA ASP A 119 23.00 -0.64 -4.87
C ASP A 119 21.63 -0.01 -5.14
N THR A 120 20.54 -0.81 -5.13
CA THR A 120 19.17 -0.28 -5.30
C THR A 120 18.80 0.69 -4.19
N VAL A 121 19.25 0.44 -2.96
CA VAL A 121 19.01 1.32 -1.80
C VAL A 121 19.72 2.66 -1.98
N THR A 122 20.97 2.67 -2.45
CA THR A 122 21.71 3.91 -2.70
C THR A 122 20.98 4.78 -3.73
N ALA A 123 20.53 4.18 -4.83
CA ALA A 123 19.79 4.88 -5.88
C ALA A 123 18.42 5.40 -5.40
N ALA A 124 17.67 4.58 -4.67
CA ALA A 124 16.39 4.95 -4.08
C ALA A 124 16.54 6.09 -3.07
N ALA A 125 17.47 5.96 -2.11
CA ALA A 125 17.71 6.96 -1.06
C ALA A 125 18.16 8.31 -1.65
N ALA A 126 19.01 8.31 -2.67
CA ALA A 126 19.40 9.53 -3.38
C ALA A 126 18.20 10.18 -4.09
N THR A 127 17.26 9.38 -4.60
CA THR A 127 16.02 9.87 -5.20
C THR A 127 15.08 10.46 -4.17
N VAL A 128 14.84 9.76 -3.06
CA VAL A 128 14.01 10.27 -1.95
C VAL A 128 14.55 11.60 -1.44
N LYS A 129 15.87 11.71 -1.20
CA LYS A 129 16.50 12.98 -0.82
C LYS A 129 16.14 14.11 -1.79
N ARG A 130 16.31 13.89 -3.10
CA ARG A 130 16.06 14.90 -4.13
C ARG A 130 14.59 15.34 -4.16
N VAL A 131 13.68 14.38 -4.04
CA VAL A 131 12.23 14.63 -3.99
C VAL A 131 11.87 15.47 -2.76
N LEU A 132 12.40 15.10 -1.59
CA LEU A 132 12.16 15.84 -0.35
C LEU A 132 12.75 17.26 -0.41
N THR A 133 13.95 17.45 -0.98
CA THR A 133 14.50 18.80 -1.21
C THR A 133 13.59 19.63 -2.11
N THR A 134 13.09 19.05 -3.21
CA THR A 134 12.15 19.74 -4.12
C THR A 134 10.84 20.12 -3.40
N ALA A 135 10.34 19.23 -2.53
CA ALA A 135 9.16 19.49 -1.72
C ALA A 135 9.40 20.60 -0.69
N ALA A 136 10.58 20.64 -0.06
CA ALA A 136 10.95 21.70 0.87
C ALA A 136 11.04 23.07 0.19
N ASP A 137 11.60 23.15 -1.03
CA ASP A 137 11.66 24.38 -1.83
C ASP A 137 10.24 24.87 -2.19
N ALA A 138 9.35 23.95 -2.56
CA ALA A 138 7.96 24.27 -2.84
C ALA A 138 7.20 24.76 -1.59
N MET A 139 7.42 24.12 -0.44
CA MET A 139 6.83 24.54 0.84
C MET A 139 7.37 25.89 1.30
N THR A 140 8.65 26.18 1.06
CA THR A 140 9.25 27.50 1.31
C THR A 140 8.54 28.56 0.46
N SER A 141 8.39 28.31 -0.84
CA SER A 141 7.70 29.21 -1.77
C SER A 141 6.23 29.44 -1.37
N ALA A 142 5.53 28.38 -0.96
CA ALA A 142 4.15 28.47 -0.48
C ALA A 142 4.03 29.31 0.81
N ARG A 143 4.95 29.12 1.77
CA ARG A 143 4.96 29.90 3.02
C ARG A 143 5.38 31.36 2.79
N GLU A 144 6.28 31.63 1.85
CA GLU A 144 6.59 33.01 1.43
C GLU A 144 5.37 33.70 0.79
N ARG A 145 4.64 32.97 -0.06
CA ARG A 145 3.38 33.44 -0.67
C ARG A 145 2.33 33.75 0.40
N HIS A 146 2.16 32.85 1.38
CA HIS A 146 1.29 33.05 2.54
C HIS A 146 1.71 34.29 3.35
N ALA A 147 2.99 34.39 3.71
CA ALA A 147 3.54 35.50 4.49
C ALA A 147 3.42 36.87 3.78
N SER A 148 3.41 36.88 2.44
CA SER A 148 3.19 38.10 1.66
C SER A 148 1.72 38.55 1.64
N ALA A 149 0.77 37.61 1.68
CA ALA A 149 -0.66 37.88 1.57
C ALA A 149 -1.32 38.15 2.93
N TYR A 150 -0.86 37.51 4.00
CA TYR A 150 -1.45 37.62 5.33
C TYR A 150 -1.44 39.06 5.91
N PRO A 151 -0.37 39.88 5.74
CA PRO A 151 -0.37 41.28 6.16
C PRO A 151 -1.38 42.14 5.39
N VAL A 152 -1.62 41.85 4.10
CA VAL A 152 -2.61 42.56 3.28
C VAL A 152 -4.01 42.28 3.82
N LEU A 153 -4.29 41.02 4.18
CA LEU A 153 -5.57 40.62 4.78
C LEU A 153 -5.81 41.29 6.15
N THR A 154 -4.79 41.29 7.01
CA THR A 154 -4.91 41.83 8.39
C THR A 154 -4.92 43.36 8.45
N LYS A 155 -4.33 44.07 7.47
CA LYS A 155 -4.38 45.53 7.35
C LYS A 155 -5.81 46.09 7.36
N HIS A 156 -6.78 45.30 6.87
CA HIS A 156 -8.18 45.72 6.74
C HIS A 156 -9.06 45.34 7.94
N LEU A 157 -8.49 44.77 9.01
CA LEU A 157 -9.22 44.49 10.26
C LEU A 157 -9.46 45.74 11.12
N THR A 158 -8.70 46.81 10.91
CA THR A 158 -8.75 48.06 11.71
C THR A 158 -9.12 49.27 10.86
N ILE A 159 -10.23 49.17 10.10
CA ILE A 159 -10.70 50.30 9.30
C ILE A 159 -11.39 51.32 10.21
N THR A 160 -10.87 52.54 10.23
CA THR A 160 -11.51 53.68 10.91
C THR A 160 -12.31 54.50 9.91
N TRP A 161 -13.62 54.66 10.17
CA TRP A 161 -14.58 55.21 9.19
C TRP A 161 -14.96 56.68 9.43
N SER A 162 -14.33 57.34 10.40
CA SER A 162 -14.67 58.71 10.80
C SER A 162 -14.19 59.72 9.74
N ASP A 163 -15.15 60.51 9.24
CA ASP A 163 -15.00 61.73 8.42
C ASP A 163 -14.89 61.61 6.89
N ALA A 164 -15.22 60.46 6.29
CA ALA A 164 -15.24 60.30 4.82
C ALA A 164 -16.57 60.72 4.17
N LEU A 165 -16.52 61.49 3.08
CA LEU A 165 -17.69 61.78 2.24
C LEU A 165 -18.18 60.48 1.55
N PRO A 166 -19.49 60.35 1.23
CA PRO A 166 -20.08 59.11 0.72
C PRO A 166 -19.39 58.50 -0.51
N TRP A 167 -18.93 59.32 -1.46
CA TRP A 167 -18.24 58.85 -2.67
C TRP A 167 -16.79 58.41 -2.40
N ASP A 168 -16.10 59.06 -1.47
CA ASP A 168 -14.76 58.64 -1.03
C ASP A 168 -14.83 57.31 -0.27
N LEU A 169 -15.92 57.03 0.43
CA LEU A 169 -16.17 55.76 1.10
C LEU A 169 -16.36 54.59 0.12
N VAL A 170 -17.17 54.77 -0.93
CA VAL A 170 -17.40 53.72 -1.95
C VAL A 170 -16.11 53.36 -2.70
N SER A 171 -15.31 54.37 -3.07
CA SER A 171 -14.02 54.14 -3.75
C SER A 171 -13.00 53.44 -2.85
N LYS A 172 -12.94 53.78 -1.56
CA LYS A 172 -12.13 53.09 -0.55
C LYS A 172 -12.57 51.65 -0.36
N LEU A 173 -13.86 51.40 -0.19
CA LEU A 173 -14.42 50.05 -0.04
C LEU A 173 -14.10 49.17 -1.26
N ARG A 174 -14.19 49.71 -2.48
CA ARG A 174 -13.84 48.95 -3.70
C ARG A 174 -12.38 48.52 -3.71
N HIS A 175 -11.46 49.41 -3.33
CA HIS A 175 -10.03 49.06 -3.22
C HIS A 175 -9.81 48.01 -2.14
N ILE A 176 -10.43 48.16 -0.96
CA ILE A 176 -10.33 47.19 0.14
C ILE A 176 -10.82 45.81 -0.29
N VAL A 177 -11.99 45.72 -0.96
CA VAL A 177 -12.52 44.44 -1.44
C VAL A 177 -11.60 43.82 -2.49
N GLY A 178 -11.03 44.62 -3.40
CA GLY A 178 -10.05 44.14 -4.38
C GLY A 178 -8.79 43.57 -3.71
N ASP A 179 -8.21 44.31 -2.77
CA ASP A 179 -7.03 43.88 -1.99
C ASP A 179 -7.32 42.59 -1.21
N VAL A 180 -8.49 42.49 -0.56
CA VAL A 180 -8.90 41.29 0.20
C VAL A 180 -9.11 40.09 -0.72
N ILE A 181 -9.83 40.24 -1.84
CA ILE A 181 -10.05 39.13 -2.79
C ILE A 181 -8.69 38.62 -3.30
N GLN A 182 -7.78 39.52 -3.70
CA GLN A 182 -6.45 39.14 -4.17
C GLN A 182 -5.63 38.45 -3.08
N ALA A 183 -5.68 38.93 -1.83
CA ALA A 183 -4.99 38.32 -0.71
C ALA A 183 -5.54 36.91 -0.40
N VAL A 184 -6.86 36.73 -0.38
CA VAL A 184 -7.50 35.43 -0.15
C VAL A 184 -7.16 34.46 -1.29
N GLN A 185 -7.22 34.88 -2.55
CA GLN A 185 -6.80 34.05 -3.69
C GLN A 185 -5.32 33.64 -3.60
N THR A 186 -4.46 34.55 -3.14
CA THR A 186 -3.03 34.27 -2.95
C THR A 186 -2.81 33.26 -1.81
N LEU A 187 -3.60 33.35 -0.73
CA LEU A 187 -3.59 32.38 0.36
C LEU A 187 -4.09 31.00 -0.10
N VAL A 188 -5.23 30.93 -0.78
CA VAL A 188 -5.75 29.68 -1.36
C VAL A 188 -4.69 29.00 -2.21
N GLY A 189 -4.12 29.74 -3.17
CA GLY A 189 -3.06 29.21 -4.02
C GLY A 189 -1.84 28.71 -3.23
N SER A 190 -1.49 29.33 -2.10
CA SER A 190 -0.39 28.83 -1.26
C SER A 190 -0.66 27.46 -0.63
N TYR A 191 -1.90 27.20 -0.18
CA TYR A 191 -2.26 25.90 0.37
C TYR A 191 -2.45 24.84 -0.72
N GLU A 192 -3.00 25.21 -1.87
CA GLU A 192 -3.14 24.33 -3.04
C GLU A 192 -1.77 23.89 -3.58
N ASP A 193 -0.85 24.84 -3.78
CA ASP A 193 0.52 24.58 -4.23
C ASP A 193 1.25 23.65 -3.23
N ALA A 194 1.12 23.92 -1.92
CA ALA A 194 1.68 23.10 -0.86
C ALA A 194 1.12 21.66 -0.89
N SER A 195 -0.21 21.52 -0.95
CA SER A 195 -0.86 20.21 -1.00
C SER A 195 -0.45 19.42 -2.24
N ALA A 196 -0.44 20.06 -3.42
CA ALA A 196 -0.05 19.42 -4.66
C ALA A 196 1.42 18.96 -4.64
N ALA A 197 2.31 19.77 -4.06
CA ALA A 197 3.72 19.44 -3.89
C ALA A 197 3.90 18.23 -2.95
N LEU A 198 3.23 18.21 -1.80
CA LEU A 198 3.32 17.10 -0.83
C LEU A 198 2.73 15.81 -1.38
N THR A 199 1.59 15.85 -2.07
CA THR A 199 1.00 14.68 -2.74
C THR A 199 1.93 14.12 -3.79
N THR A 200 2.56 14.99 -4.59
CA THR A 200 3.54 14.56 -5.60
C THR A 200 4.78 13.97 -4.95
N ALA A 201 5.30 14.60 -3.88
CA ALA A 201 6.45 14.12 -3.15
C ALA A 201 6.19 12.73 -2.55
N ARG A 202 5.05 12.54 -1.86
CA ARG A 202 4.65 11.25 -1.29
C ARG A 202 4.68 10.14 -2.34
N ARG A 203 4.03 10.37 -3.49
CA ARG A 203 3.98 9.41 -4.60
C ARG A 203 5.38 9.03 -5.09
N GLN A 204 6.23 10.03 -5.30
CA GLN A 204 7.60 9.80 -5.78
C GLN A 204 8.50 9.14 -4.74
N VAL A 205 8.29 9.41 -3.45
CA VAL A 205 9.00 8.73 -2.36
C VAL A 205 8.61 7.27 -2.30
N VAL A 206 7.31 6.94 -2.34
CA VAL A 206 6.82 5.55 -2.39
C VAL A 206 7.40 4.83 -3.61
N ALA A 207 7.24 5.41 -4.80
CA ALA A 207 7.77 4.82 -6.03
C ALA A 207 9.30 4.61 -5.99
N ALA A 208 10.06 5.48 -5.29
CA ALA A 208 11.50 5.29 -5.11
C ALA A 208 11.81 4.16 -4.12
N ILE A 209 11.07 4.07 -3.01
CA ILE A 209 11.23 3.00 -2.02
C ILE A 209 10.87 1.64 -2.63
N ASP A 210 9.82 1.56 -3.46
CA ASP A 210 9.40 0.34 -4.16
C ASP A 210 10.48 -0.22 -5.11
N THR A 211 11.51 0.58 -5.46
CA THR A 211 12.65 0.09 -6.25
C THR A 211 13.71 -0.64 -5.41
N ILE A 212 13.61 -0.60 -4.09
CA ILE A 212 14.56 -1.27 -3.19
C ILE A 212 14.31 -2.78 -3.23
N ASP A 213 15.28 -3.54 -3.73
CA ASP A 213 15.17 -5.00 -3.84
C ASP A 213 15.85 -5.71 -2.65
N LEU A 214 15.46 -5.30 -1.43
CA LEU A 214 15.93 -5.88 -0.16
C LEU A 214 14.78 -6.10 0.81
N PRO A 215 14.86 -7.16 1.64
CA PRO A 215 13.88 -7.38 2.69
C PRO A 215 13.93 -6.28 3.76
N THR A 216 12.76 -5.88 4.24
CA THR A 216 12.61 -4.93 5.35
C THR A 216 13.01 -5.52 6.71
N HIS A 217 13.07 -6.85 6.83
CA HIS A 217 13.39 -7.58 8.06
C HIS A 217 14.34 -8.76 7.82
N LEU A 218 15.27 -9.01 8.76
CA LEU A 218 16.14 -10.17 8.76
C LEU A 218 15.92 -11.02 10.03
N PRO A 219 15.47 -12.29 9.91
CA PRO A 219 15.28 -13.16 11.07
C PRO A 219 16.59 -13.44 11.81
N GLY A 220 16.53 -13.41 13.15
CA GLY A 220 17.66 -13.78 14.00
C GLY A 220 18.11 -15.23 13.75
N GLY A 221 19.43 -15.45 13.67
CA GLY A 221 20.00 -16.78 13.46
C GLY A 221 19.87 -17.33 12.04
N VAL A 222 19.36 -16.53 11.09
CA VAL A 222 19.36 -16.83 9.65
C VAL A 222 20.39 -15.94 8.96
N SER A 223 21.16 -16.50 8.03
CA SER A 223 22.13 -15.73 7.25
C SER A 223 21.43 -14.72 6.35
N ALA A 224 21.88 -13.45 6.36
CA ALA A 224 21.34 -12.41 5.47
C ALA A 224 21.50 -12.78 3.99
N ILE A 225 22.59 -13.45 3.62
CA ILE A 225 22.84 -13.92 2.25
C ILE A 225 21.78 -14.94 1.82
N THR A 226 21.40 -15.86 2.71
CA THR A 226 20.35 -16.85 2.42
C THR A 226 19.02 -16.17 2.10
N VAL A 227 18.65 -15.19 2.92
CA VAL A 227 17.40 -14.44 2.75
C VAL A 227 17.42 -13.70 1.42
N VAL A 228 18.50 -12.96 1.14
CA VAL A 228 18.67 -12.17 -0.07
C VAL A 228 18.67 -13.02 -1.34
N ASN A 229 19.33 -14.18 -1.33
CA ASN A 229 19.34 -15.08 -2.48
C ASN A 229 17.99 -15.74 -2.75
N GLY A 230 17.13 -15.87 -1.72
CA GLY A 230 15.79 -16.41 -1.82
C GLY A 230 14.70 -15.34 -2.05
N TRP A 231 15.09 -14.07 -2.08
CA TRP A 231 14.17 -12.94 -2.22
C TRP A 231 13.84 -12.63 -3.68
N THR A 232 12.56 -12.51 -3.98
CA THR A 232 12.00 -12.29 -5.32
C THR A 232 11.25 -10.98 -5.45
N GLY A 233 11.34 -10.11 -4.45
CA GLY A 233 10.59 -8.84 -4.34
C GLY A 233 9.53 -8.91 -3.23
N ASP A 234 9.04 -7.74 -2.82
CA ASP A 234 8.00 -7.62 -1.79
C ASP A 234 6.64 -8.18 -2.23
N ASP A 235 6.42 -8.28 -3.54
CA ASP A 235 5.11 -8.63 -4.12
C ASP A 235 4.97 -10.10 -4.52
N SER A 236 6.05 -10.88 -4.56
CA SER A 236 6.03 -12.23 -5.12
C SER A 236 6.96 -13.22 -4.43
N GLY A 237 6.70 -14.50 -4.65
CA GLY A 237 7.50 -15.62 -4.16
C GLY A 237 7.42 -15.85 -2.66
N PRO A 238 8.36 -16.64 -2.10
CA PRO A 238 8.24 -17.16 -0.74
C PRO A 238 8.37 -16.11 0.36
N LEU A 239 9.12 -15.03 0.15
CA LEU A 239 9.48 -14.08 1.21
C LEU A 239 8.73 -12.75 1.13
N ARG A 240 7.68 -12.67 0.29
CA ARG A 240 6.91 -11.45 0.01
C ARG A 240 6.42 -10.74 1.30
N GLY A 241 6.37 -9.40 1.25
CA GLY A 241 5.88 -8.52 2.31
C GLY A 241 6.36 -8.90 3.71
N SER A 242 5.44 -8.98 4.67
CA SER A 242 5.75 -9.25 6.09
C SER A 242 6.17 -10.69 6.41
N VAL A 243 6.38 -11.59 5.43
CA VAL A 243 6.72 -13.01 5.69
C VAL A 243 7.96 -13.15 6.57
N LEU A 244 9.03 -12.39 6.31
CA LEU A 244 10.26 -12.50 7.08
C LEU A 244 10.14 -11.99 8.52
N GLU A 245 9.37 -10.94 8.73
CA GLU A 245 9.05 -10.44 10.07
C GLU A 245 8.30 -11.50 10.86
N ARG A 246 7.24 -12.09 10.27
CA ARG A 246 6.46 -13.16 10.90
C ARG A 246 7.30 -14.40 11.16
N ALA A 247 8.18 -14.79 10.23
CA ALA A 247 9.13 -15.88 10.45
C ALA A 247 10.03 -15.61 11.65
N GLY A 248 10.57 -14.39 11.78
CA GLY A 248 11.37 -13.95 12.92
C GLY A 248 10.61 -14.05 14.24
N ALA A 249 9.43 -13.42 14.32
CA ALA A 249 8.58 -13.47 15.50
C ALA A 249 8.22 -14.92 15.91
N ARG A 250 7.98 -15.78 14.92
CA ARG A 250 7.68 -17.20 15.17
C ARG A 250 8.90 -17.96 15.68
N LEU A 251 10.07 -17.75 15.10
CA LEU A 251 11.34 -18.34 15.57
C LEU A 251 11.66 -17.92 17.00
N ASP A 252 11.39 -16.66 17.35
CA ASP A 252 11.60 -16.12 18.70
C ASP A 252 10.65 -16.76 19.72
N ALA A 253 9.41 -17.05 19.32
CA ALA A 253 8.41 -17.73 20.14
C ALA A 253 8.62 -19.25 20.27
N MET A 254 9.44 -19.88 19.42
CA MET A 254 9.71 -21.32 19.45
C MET A 254 10.59 -21.74 20.64
N SER A 255 10.46 -23.01 21.04
CA SER A 255 11.39 -23.62 21.99
C SER A 255 12.81 -23.69 21.40
N PRO A 256 13.88 -23.73 22.22
CA PRO A 256 15.24 -23.90 21.72
C PRO A 256 15.42 -25.15 20.85
N GLN A 257 14.70 -26.23 21.16
CA GLN A 257 14.73 -27.48 20.39
C GLN A 257 14.09 -27.30 19.01
N ASP A 258 12.88 -26.72 18.96
CA ASP A 258 12.20 -26.50 17.67
C ASP A 258 12.99 -25.51 16.80
N ARG A 259 13.59 -24.49 17.40
CA ARG A 259 14.46 -23.54 16.68
C ARG A 259 15.69 -24.22 16.09
N ALA A 260 16.32 -25.14 16.85
CA ALA A 260 17.45 -25.93 16.34
C ALA A 260 17.03 -26.85 15.19
N GLU A 261 15.83 -27.43 15.26
CA GLU A 261 15.27 -28.25 14.18
C GLU A 261 15.05 -27.40 12.91
N VAL A 262 14.45 -26.20 13.03
CA VAL A 262 14.31 -25.28 11.88
C VAL A 262 15.67 -24.91 11.28
N GLN A 263 16.68 -24.63 12.10
CA GLN A 263 18.04 -24.36 11.63
C GLN A 263 18.63 -25.56 10.88
N GLY A 264 18.39 -26.78 11.36
CA GLY A 264 18.76 -28.01 10.67
C GLY A 264 18.10 -28.15 9.30
N LEU A 265 16.80 -27.86 9.21
CA LEU A 265 16.05 -27.87 7.94
C LEU A 265 16.60 -26.83 6.95
N LEU A 266 16.87 -25.61 7.41
CA LEU A 266 17.46 -24.55 6.57
C LEU A 266 18.86 -24.94 6.08
N ALA A 267 19.69 -25.56 6.92
CA ALA A 267 21.00 -26.05 6.51
C ALA A 267 20.89 -27.14 5.41
N ALA A 268 19.92 -28.05 5.53
CA ALA A 268 19.72 -29.19 4.64
C ALA A 268 18.94 -28.89 3.34
N ALA A 269 18.33 -27.71 3.20
CA ALA A 269 17.38 -27.37 2.13
C ALA A 269 17.91 -27.48 0.67
N GLY A 270 19.23 -27.59 0.47
CA GLY A 270 19.85 -27.80 -0.85
C GLY A 270 19.84 -26.61 -1.81
N SER A 271 19.00 -25.60 -1.59
CA SER A 271 18.96 -24.34 -2.37
C SER A 271 18.42 -23.17 -1.56
N ASP A 272 18.74 -21.94 -1.96
CA ASP A 272 18.24 -20.74 -1.28
C ASP A 272 16.73 -20.54 -1.47
N GLN A 273 16.18 -20.94 -2.61
CA GLN A 273 14.73 -20.94 -2.85
C GLN A 273 13.99 -21.90 -1.90
N ALA A 274 14.54 -23.09 -1.64
CA ALA A 274 13.98 -24.00 -0.67
C ALA A 274 14.08 -23.46 0.77
N ARG A 275 15.19 -22.77 1.12
CA ARG A 275 15.32 -22.09 2.43
C ARG A 275 14.26 -21.01 2.60
N ALA A 276 14.02 -20.23 1.55
CA ALA A 276 13.00 -19.21 1.54
C ALA A 276 11.60 -19.78 1.76
N TRP A 277 11.24 -20.88 1.07
CA TRP A 277 9.97 -21.57 1.32
C TRP A 277 9.85 -22.17 2.73
N ILE A 278 10.95 -22.64 3.32
CA ILE A 278 10.95 -23.09 4.73
C ILE A 278 10.64 -21.91 5.67
N LEU A 279 11.24 -20.74 5.45
CA LEU A 279 10.94 -19.54 6.24
C LEU A 279 9.48 -19.10 6.06
N ALA A 280 8.96 -19.17 4.84
CA ALA A 280 7.56 -18.89 4.55
C ALA A 280 6.60 -19.84 5.30
N ALA A 281 6.93 -21.14 5.35
CA ALA A 281 6.15 -22.13 6.09
C ALA A 281 6.24 -21.93 7.61
N VAL A 282 7.38 -21.45 8.12
CA VAL A 282 7.51 -21.03 9.52
C VAL A 282 6.60 -19.83 9.80
N ALA A 283 6.62 -18.82 8.92
CA ALA A 283 5.77 -17.64 9.02
C ALA A 283 4.27 -17.97 8.95
N SER A 284 3.88 -19.03 8.23
CA SER A 284 2.47 -19.48 8.16
C SER A 284 2.00 -20.20 9.42
N GLY A 285 2.90 -20.48 10.37
CA GLY A 285 2.59 -21.21 11.59
C GLY A 285 2.65 -22.73 11.46
N THR A 286 3.24 -23.25 10.37
CA THR A 286 3.38 -24.70 10.14
C THR A 286 4.08 -25.37 11.32
N GLY A 287 3.46 -26.39 11.91
CA GLY A 287 4.03 -27.13 13.05
C GLY A 287 5.28 -27.93 12.66
N ILE A 288 6.21 -28.15 13.60
CA ILE A 288 7.55 -28.67 13.32
C ILE A 288 7.57 -30.01 12.56
N VAL A 289 6.63 -30.92 12.86
CA VAL A 289 6.50 -32.22 12.16
C VAL A 289 6.08 -32.03 10.70
N ALA A 290 5.11 -31.15 10.45
CA ALA A 290 4.68 -30.83 9.09
C ALA A 290 5.76 -30.06 8.33
N LEU A 291 6.50 -29.19 9.01
CA LEU A 291 7.62 -28.45 8.45
C LEU A 291 8.74 -29.38 8.00
N GLY A 292 9.07 -30.42 8.78
CA GLY A 292 10.03 -31.44 8.38
C GLY A 292 9.61 -32.21 7.12
N ARG A 293 8.33 -32.56 6.99
CA ARG A 293 7.79 -33.20 5.78
C ARG A 293 7.80 -32.27 4.58
N PHE A 294 7.41 -31.01 4.78
CA PHE A 294 7.44 -29.96 3.77
C PHE A 294 8.86 -29.78 3.23
N ALA A 295 9.85 -29.55 4.11
CA ALA A 295 11.26 -29.42 3.73
C ALA A 295 11.81 -30.69 3.03
N GLY A 296 11.44 -31.88 3.53
CA GLY A 296 11.78 -33.15 2.89
C GLY A 296 11.23 -33.26 1.47
N GLN A 297 10.03 -32.72 1.21
CA GLN A 297 9.45 -32.70 -0.13
C GLN A 297 10.10 -31.63 -1.03
N LEU A 298 10.41 -30.44 -0.50
CA LEU A 298 11.12 -29.39 -1.25
C LEU A 298 12.44 -29.89 -1.85
N SER A 299 13.20 -30.71 -1.10
CA SER A 299 14.48 -31.26 -1.57
C SER A 299 14.37 -32.17 -2.80
N LYS A 300 13.16 -32.64 -3.14
CA LYS A 300 12.87 -33.49 -4.30
C LYS A 300 12.30 -32.71 -5.48
N MET A 301 11.99 -31.43 -5.29
CA MET A 301 11.36 -30.59 -6.31
C MET A 301 12.41 -30.01 -7.26
N SER A 302 12.03 -29.92 -8.54
CA SER A 302 12.76 -29.10 -9.50
C SER A 302 12.60 -27.60 -9.18
N PRO A 303 13.50 -26.73 -9.69
CA PRO A 303 13.34 -25.28 -9.56
C PRO A 303 12.00 -24.75 -10.08
N GLU A 304 11.46 -25.36 -11.13
CA GLU A 304 10.15 -25.03 -11.67
C GLU A 304 9.02 -25.39 -10.69
N GLN A 305 9.07 -26.57 -10.08
CA GLN A 305 8.10 -26.95 -9.04
C GLN A 305 8.19 -26.05 -7.80
N LEU A 306 9.41 -25.64 -7.40
CA LEU A 306 9.60 -24.68 -6.32
C LEU A 306 9.02 -23.30 -6.67
N LYS A 307 9.16 -22.85 -7.92
CA LYS A 307 8.53 -21.62 -8.40
C LYS A 307 7.01 -21.73 -8.35
N ASN A 308 6.47 -22.85 -8.80
CA ASN A 308 5.04 -23.13 -8.85
C ASN A 308 4.37 -23.29 -7.48
N LEU A 309 5.11 -23.27 -6.36
CA LEU A 309 4.49 -23.10 -5.04
C LEU A 309 3.88 -21.70 -4.87
N ASP A 310 4.34 -20.71 -5.64
CA ASP A 310 3.70 -19.41 -5.75
C ASP A 310 2.54 -19.47 -6.76
N PRO A 311 1.27 -19.37 -6.33
CA PRO A 311 0.13 -19.42 -7.25
C PRO A 311 0.13 -18.28 -8.26
N THR A 312 0.80 -17.15 -7.98
CA THR A 312 0.83 -15.99 -8.89
C THR A 312 1.75 -16.19 -10.09
N SER A 313 2.60 -17.23 -10.04
CA SER A 313 3.57 -17.53 -11.08
C SER A 313 3.06 -18.49 -12.16
N TRP A 314 1.82 -18.99 -12.01
CA TRP A 314 1.22 -19.96 -12.92
C TRP A 314 0.69 -19.29 -14.19
N PRO A 315 0.67 -20.01 -15.34
CA PRO A 315 0.05 -19.52 -16.56
C PRO A 315 -1.45 -19.25 -16.38
N THR A 316 -1.97 -18.30 -17.17
CA THR A 316 -3.42 -18.05 -17.30
C THR A 316 -4.20 -19.35 -17.52
N GLY A 317 -5.31 -19.50 -16.81
CA GLY A 317 -6.20 -20.66 -16.89
C GLY A 317 -5.82 -21.82 -15.97
N SER A 318 -4.80 -21.68 -15.12
CA SER A 318 -4.37 -22.75 -14.20
C SER A 318 -5.29 -22.91 -12.99
N PHE A 319 -5.79 -21.79 -12.47
CA PHE A 319 -6.68 -21.73 -11.32
C PHE A 319 -7.96 -21.02 -11.75
N VAL A 320 -8.90 -21.75 -12.34
CA VAL A 320 -10.17 -21.19 -12.82
C VAL A 320 -11.28 -21.62 -11.88
N GLN A 321 -12.19 -20.70 -11.55
CA GLN A 321 -13.34 -21.01 -10.71
C GLN A 321 -14.20 -22.14 -11.34
N PRO A 322 -14.73 -23.08 -10.52
CA PRO A 322 -15.56 -24.17 -11.03
C PRO A 322 -16.87 -23.73 -11.69
N ASP A 323 -17.49 -22.65 -11.22
CA ASP A 323 -18.78 -22.14 -11.68
C ASP A 323 -18.91 -20.62 -11.50
N GLU A 324 -20.06 -20.04 -11.89
CA GLU A 324 -20.32 -18.60 -11.83
C GLU A 324 -20.46 -18.03 -10.41
N THR A 325 -20.59 -18.88 -9.38
CA THR A 325 -20.82 -18.48 -7.98
C THR A 325 -19.59 -18.65 -7.09
N THR A 326 -18.55 -19.32 -7.59
CA THR A 326 -17.34 -19.68 -6.85
C THR A 326 -16.20 -18.66 -6.95
N CYS A 327 -16.44 -17.48 -7.54
CA CYS A 327 -15.41 -16.42 -7.64
C CYS A 327 -14.79 -16.06 -6.28
N GLY A 328 -15.61 -15.88 -5.25
CA GLY A 328 -15.16 -15.57 -3.89
C GLY A 328 -14.35 -16.71 -3.26
N SER A 329 -14.88 -17.93 -3.33
CA SER A 329 -14.20 -19.11 -2.80
C SER A 329 -12.88 -19.42 -3.51
N SER A 330 -12.80 -19.26 -4.83
CA SER A 330 -11.56 -19.47 -5.59
C SER A 330 -10.52 -18.40 -5.29
N SER A 331 -10.94 -17.14 -5.14
CA SER A 331 -10.09 -16.05 -4.63
C SER A 331 -9.55 -16.36 -3.23
N LEU A 332 -10.38 -16.89 -2.32
CA LEU A 332 -9.96 -17.31 -0.98
C LEU A 332 -8.99 -18.50 -0.99
N VAL A 333 -9.15 -19.47 -1.90
CA VAL A 333 -8.19 -20.57 -2.07
C VAL A 333 -6.83 -20.05 -2.52
N VAL A 334 -6.78 -19.16 -3.52
CA VAL A 334 -5.52 -18.56 -3.97
C VAL A 334 -4.88 -17.72 -2.86
N SER A 335 -5.68 -16.94 -2.13
CA SER A 335 -5.20 -16.19 -0.96
C SER A 335 -4.55 -17.11 0.08
N ARG A 336 -5.20 -18.25 0.38
CA ARG A 336 -4.63 -19.25 1.31
C ARG A 336 -3.35 -19.87 0.76
N MET A 337 -3.26 -20.16 -0.54
CA MET A 337 -2.03 -20.65 -1.16
C MET A 337 -0.89 -19.63 -1.05
N ILE A 338 -1.17 -18.33 -1.17
CA ILE A 338 -0.17 -17.27 -0.98
C ILE A 338 0.35 -17.25 0.47
N ASN A 339 -0.55 -17.40 1.46
CA ASN A 339 -0.24 -17.25 2.88
C ASN A 339 0.22 -18.54 3.59
N ASP A 340 -0.06 -19.73 3.01
CA ASP A 340 0.26 -21.04 3.56
C ASP A 340 0.95 -21.94 2.51
N PRO A 341 2.30 -21.97 2.51
CA PRO A 341 3.07 -22.79 1.57
C PRO A 341 2.79 -24.29 1.67
N ALA A 342 2.40 -24.81 2.84
CA ALA A 342 2.06 -26.22 3.00
C ALA A 342 0.75 -26.53 2.27
N TYR A 343 -0.23 -25.62 2.35
CA TYR A 343 -1.46 -25.71 1.58
C TYR A 343 -1.22 -25.54 0.07
N ALA A 344 -0.37 -24.59 -0.33
CA ALA A 344 0.03 -24.44 -1.73
C ALA A 344 0.68 -25.71 -2.28
N MET A 345 1.54 -26.37 -1.51
CA MET A 345 2.15 -27.66 -1.88
C MET A 345 1.10 -28.76 -2.10
N TYR A 346 0.06 -28.81 -1.27
CA TYR A 346 -1.04 -29.75 -1.47
C TYR A 346 -1.78 -29.46 -2.77
N ILE A 347 -2.20 -28.22 -3.01
CA ILE A 347 -2.95 -27.88 -4.23
C ILE A 347 -2.10 -28.11 -5.48
N THR A 348 -0.85 -27.66 -5.48
CA THR A 348 -0.02 -27.67 -6.69
C THR A 348 0.68 -29.00 -6.97
N GLN A 349 1.10 -29.72 -5.92
CA GLN A 349 1.89 -30.95 -6.03
C GLN A 349 1.16 -32.19 -5.52
N GLY A 350 0.01 -32.04 -4.87
CA GLY A 350 -0.78 -33.14 -4.31
C GLY A 350 -0.26 -33.69 -2.97
N PHE A 351 0.95 -33.32 -2.54
CA PHE A 351 1.50 -33.73 -1.27
C PHE A 351 1.03 -32.81 -0.15
N ASP A 352 0.39 -33.38 0.87
CA ASP A 352 -0.04 -32.66 2.07
C ASP A 352 0.98 -32.86 3.20
N PRO A 353 1.75 -31.83 3.59
CA PRO A 353 2.70 -31.93 4.70
C PRO A 353 2.04 -32.19 6.06
N LEU A 354 0.79 -31.78 6.26
CA LEU A 354 0.08 -31.95 7.55
C LEU A 354 -0.21 -33.43 7.81
N THR A 355 -0.64 -34.17 6.78
CA THR A 355 -0.99 -35.60 6.89
C THR A 355 0.12 -36.54 6.40
N GLY A 356 1.04 -36.05 5.56
CA GLY A 356 2.04 -36.85 4.85
C GLY A 356 1.47 -37.67 3.68
N GLN A 357 0.22 -37.44 3.29
CA GLN A 357 -0.43 -38.15 2.18
C GLN A 357 -0.20 -37.44 0.85
N THR A 358 -0.29 -38.20 -0.25
CA THR A 358 -0.24 -37.66 -1.61
C THR A 358 -1.54 -37.95 -2.33
N SER A 359 -2.20 -36.90 -2.80
CA SER A 359 -3.38 -37.01 -3.66
C SER A 359 -3.01 -37.47 -5.07
N THR A 360 -3.87 -38.26 -5.68
CA THR A 360 -3.74 -38.71 -7.09
C THR A 360 -4.49 -37.83 -8.07
N LEU A 361 -5.27 -36.86 -7.57
CA LEU A 361 -6.02 -35.91 -8.39
C LEU A 361 -5.08 -35.02 -9.21
N SER A 362 -5.60 -34.40 -10.27
CA SER A 362 -4.83 -33.35 -10.96
C SER A 362 -4.78 -32.07 -10.12
N THR A 363 -3.92 -31.12 -10.49
CA THR A 363 -3.88 -29.79 -9.86
C THR A 363 -5.21 -29.04 -10.03
N ALA A 364 -5.80 -29.12 -11.22
CA ALA A 364 -7.09 -28.51 -11.51
C ALA A 364 -8.21 -29.12 -10.64
N ASP A 365 -8.26 -30.45 -10.52
CA ASP A 365 -9.28 -31.12 -9.70
C ASP A 365 -9.12 -30.76 -8.22
N ARG A 366 -7.88 -30.69 -7.70
CA ARG A 366 -7.65 -30.25 -6.30
C ARG A 366 -8.07 -28.80 -6.07
N PHE A 367 -7.79 -27.91 -7.02
CA PHE A 367 -8.22 -26.52 -6.93
C PHE A 367 -9.75 -26.40 -7.00
N GLN A 368 -10.39 -27.19 -7.85
CA GLN A 368 -11.84 -27.28 -7.96
C GLN A 368 -12.47 -27.77 -6.66
N ASP A 369 -12.01 -28.91 -6.13
CA ASP A 369 -12.50 -29.48 -4.87
C ASP A 369 -12.30 -28.49 -3.71
N ALA A 370 -11.14 -27.83 -3.65
CA ALA A 370 -10.86 -26.81 -2.66
C ALA A 370 -11.78 -25.59 -2.77
N SER A 371 -12.07 -25.14 -4.00
CA SER A 371 -12.96 -24.00 -4.25
C SER A 371 -14.39 -24.32 -3.83
N LEU A 372 -14.90 -25.52 -4.16
CA LEU A 372 -16.24 -25.96 -3.75
C LEU A 372 -16.33 -26.11 -2.23
N ALA A 373 -15.34 -26.74 -1.59
CA ALA A 373 -15.32 -26.87 -0.14
C ALA A 373 -15.25 -25.51 0.58
N MET A 374 -14.51 -24.56 0.02
CA MET A 374 -14.43 -23.18 0.51
C MET A 374 -15.76 -22.44 0.33
N HIS A 375 -16.49 -22.71 -0.77
CA HIS A 375 -17.81 -22.15 -1.01
C HIS A 375 -18.83 -22.64 0.03
N ASP A 376 -18.86 -23.95 0.29
CA ASP A 376 -19.69 -24.55 1.33
C ASP A 376 -19.35 -23.98 2.72
N GLN A 377 -18.06 -23.84 3.04
CA GLN A 377 -17.58 -23.32 4.32
C GLN A 377 -17.97 -21.86 4.54
N THR A 378 -17.81 -21.01 3.51
CA THR A 378 -18.08 -19.57 3.61
C THR A 378 -19.57 -19.23 3.64
N ASN A 379 -20.43 -20.14 3.18
CA ASN A 379 -21.88 -19.99 3.18
C ASN A 379 -22.60 -20.85 4.24
N GLY A 380 -21.86 -21.72 4.94
CA GLY A 380 -22.36 -22.58 6.00
C GLY A 380 -22.71 -21.82 7.30
N VAL A 381 -23.33 -22.52 8.25
CA VAL A 381 -23.74 -21.95 9.55
C VAL A 381 -22.59 -21.75 10.54
N VAL A 382 -21.43 -22.35 10.26
CA VAL A 382 -20.24 -22.28 11.10
C VAL A 382 -19.05 -21.94 10.20
N ASP A 383 -18.28 -20.93 10.58
CA ASP A 383 -17.07 -20.52 9.87
C ASP A 383 -15.90 -21.51 10.09
N HIS A 384 -14.75 -21.28 9.46
CA HIS A 384 -13.58 -22.14 9.64
C HIS A 384 -12.98 -22.10 11.06
N GLY A 385 -13.23 -21.04 11.82
CA GLY A 385 -12.80 -20.86 13.20
C GLY A 385 -13.73 -21.51 14.22
N GLY A 386 -14.88 -22.03 13.79
CA GLY A 386 -15.89 -22.64 14.65
C GLY A 386 -16.93 -21.66 15.21
N ASN A 387 -16.95 -20.42 14.75
CA ASN A 387 -17.96 -19.43 15.16
C ASN A 387 -19.22 -19.55 14.31
N ILE A 388 -20.36 -19.19 14.90
CA ILE A 388 -21.64 -19.17 14.19
C ILE A 388 -21.66 -17.98 13.23
N GLN A 389 -22.03 -18.24 11.98
CA GLN A 389 -22.30 -17.21 10.98
C GLN A 389 -23.69 -17.44 10.34
N PRO A 390 -24.38 -16.38 9.87
CA PRO A 390 -25.64 -16.54 9.17
C PRO A 390 -25.43 -17.35 7.87
N PRO A 391 -26.21 -18.41 7.60
CA PRO A 391 -26.09 -19.14 6.36
C PRO A 391 -26.51 -18.25 5.18
N TRP A 392 -25.86 -18.44 4.03
CA TRP A 392 -26.11 -17.67 2.83
C TRP A 392 -26.47 -18.56 1.64
N PRO A 393 -27.41 -18.16 0.78
CA PRO A 393 -27.70 -18.92 -0.44
C PRO A 393 -26.48 -18.92 -1.37
N GLU A 394 -25.84 -20.07 -1.56
CA GLU A 394 -24.69 -20.27 -2.45
C GLU A 394 -24.90 -19.74 -3.88
N ALA A 395 -26.13 -19.76 -4.38
CA ALA A 395 -26.48 -19.19 -5.68
C ALA A 395 -26.22 -17.67 -5.80
N LEU A 396 -25.97 -17.00 -4.68
CA LEU A 396 -25.62 -15.58 -4.59
C LEU A 396 -24.12 -15.37 -4.35
N GLY A 397 -23.30 -16.42 -4.51
CA GLY A 397 -21.86 -16.42 -4.26
C GLY A 397 -21.51 -16.39 -2.78
N THR A 398 -20.46 -15.65 -2.42
CA THR A 398 -19.98 -15.51 -1.03
C THR A 398 -20.30 -14.12 -0.49
N THR A 399 -20.71 -14.04 0.79
CA THR A 399 -20.96 -12.75 1.44
C THR A 399 -19.66 -12.03 1.83
N PRO A 400 -19.65 -10.68 1.88
CA PRO A 400 -18.52 -9.92 2.41
C PRO A 400 -18.10 -10.34 3.82
N ALA A 401 -19.08 -10.61 4.70
CA ALA A 401 -18.81 -11.10 6.06
C ALA A 401 -18.17 -12.49 6.05
N GLY A 402 -18.70 -13.43 5.25
CA GLY A 402 -18.13 -14.78 5.11
C GLY A 402 -16.69 -14.75 4.57
N VAL A 403 -16.40 -13.88 3.61
CA VAL A 403 -15.02 -13.64 3.14
C VAL A 403 -14.14 -13.10 4.27
N ALA A 404 -14.59 -12.08 5.01
CA ALA A 404 -13.82 -11.52 6.13
C ALA A 404 -13.57 -12.55 7.24
N HIS A 405 -14.56 -13.38 7.57
CA HIS A 405 -14.39 -14.49 8.51
C HIS A 405 -13.38 -15.50 8.00
N GLN A 406 -13.47 -15.91 6.74
CA GLN A 406 -12.55 -16.87 6.14
C GLN A 406 -11.12 -16.33 5.99
N MET A 407 -10.94 -15.02 5.84
CA MET A 407 -9.61 -14.40 5.83
C MET A 407 -8.96 -14.40 7.23
N ALA A 408 -9.76 -14.31 8.29
CA ALA A 408 -9.27 -14.07 9.64
C ALA A 408 -8.74 -15.32 10.37
N GLY A 409 -7.96 -15.07 11.43
CA GLY A 409 -7.59 -16.10 12.40
C GLY A 409 -6.55 -17.12 11.92
N GLN A 410 -6.38 -18.19 12.69
CA GLN A 410 -5.43 -19.26 12.38
C GLN A 410 -6.04 -20.25 11.40
N GLY A 411 -5.30 -20.59 10.34
CA GLY A 411 -5.79 -21.49 9.29
C GLY A 411 -6.80 -20.87 8.33
N GLY A 412 -7.04 -19.56 8.42
CA GLY A 412 -7.80 -18.78 7.43
C GLY A 412 -7.01 -18.56 6.14
N SER A 413 -7.60 -17.81 5.21
CA SER A 413 -7.03 -17.51 3.89
C SER A 413 -6.15 -16.26 3.88
N GLY A 414 -6.24 -15.41 4.91
CA GLY A 414 -5.39 -14.24 5.08
C GLY A 414 -4.09 -14.57 5.81
N ILE A 415 -3.39 -13.53 6.27
CA ILE A 415 -2.20 -13.68 7.10
C ILE A 415 -2.59 -14.36 8.42
N PRO A 416 -1.92 -15.48 8.81
CA PRO A 416 -2.30 -16.24 9.98
C PRO A 416 -2.33 -15.41 11.27
N GLY A 417 -3.50 -15.37 11.91
CA GLY A 417 -3.72 -14.66 13.18
C GLY A 417 -4.17 -13.21 13.04
N SER A 418 -4.30 -12.68 11.81
CA SER A 418 -4.85 -11.35 11.57
C SER A 418 -6.38 -11.33 11.63
N GLY A 419 -6.95 -10.16 11.95
CA GLY A 419 -8.38 -9.89 11.81
C GLY A 419 -8.66 -9.18 10.49
N TYR A 420 -9.84 -9.40 9.92
CA TYR A 420 -10.29 -8.74 8.68
C TYR A 420 -11.66 -8.11 8.84
N GLY A 421 -11.89 -7.05 8.07
CA GLY A 421 -13.14 -6.29 8.01
C GLY A 421 -13.57 -6.05 6.57
N THR A 422 -14.76 -5.48 6.41
CA THR A 422 -15.31 -5.09 5.12
C THR A 422 -15.33 -3.57 5.05
N ASP A 423 -14.66 -3.01 4.05
CA ASP A 423 -14.62 -1.58 3.80
C ASP A 423 -15.36 -1.28 2.50
N LEU A 424 -16.42 -0.49 2.60
CA LEU A 424 -17.17 -0.03 1.42
C LEU A 424 -16.36 1.01 0.68
N THR A 425 -16.32 0.92 -0.65
CA THR A 425 -15.73 1.95 -1.48
C THR A 425 -16.58 3.21 -1.41
N ASP A 426 -15.97 4.35 -1.08
CA ASP A 426 -16.59 5.68 -1.10
C ASP A 426 -16.54 6.24 -2.54
N PRO A 427 -17.68 6.33 -3.25
CA PRO A 427 -17.70 6.83 -4.62
C PRO A 427 -17.26 8.30 -4.74
N SER A 428 -17.27 9.05 -3.63
CA SER A 428 -16.80 10.44 -3.59
C SER A 428 -15.29 10.56 -3.36
N ASN A 429 -14.63 9.48 -2.94
CA ASN A 429 -13.20 9.45 -2.68
C ASN A 429 -12.56 8.07 -2.97
N PRO A 430 -12.69 7.53 -4.20
CA PRO A 430 -12.18 6.19 -4.54
C PRO A 430 -10.65 6.09 -4.42
N GLY A 431 -9.95 7.23 -4.48
CA GLY A 431 -8.51 7.29 -4.29
C GLY A 431 -8.06 6.90 -2.88
N ALA A 432 -8.85 7.24 -1.84
CA ALA A 432 -8.53 6.83 -0.48
C ALA A 432 -8.68 5.31 -0.28
N ASP A 433 -9.70 4.70 -0.90
CA ASP A 433 -9.88 3.25 -0.86
C ASP A 433 -8.75 2.53 -1.61
N TYR A 434 -8.35 3.07 -2.77
CA TYR A 434 -7.20 2.58 -3.50
C TYR A 434 -5.93 2.62 -2.64
N ASP A 435 -5.65 3.77 -2.00
CA ASP A 435 -4.47 3.95 -1.17
C ASP A 435 -4.50 3.01 0.06
N HIS A 436 -5.68 2.71 0.61
CA HIS A 436 -5.83 1.73 1.69
C HIS A 436 -5.53 0.30 1.22
N ILE A 437 -6.02 -0.08 0.03
CA ILE A 437 -5.71 -1.39 -0.58
C ILE A 437 -4.20 -1.50 -0.82
N VAL A 438 -3.57 -0.46 -1.39
CA VAL A 438 -2.12 -0.41 -1.62
C VAL A 438 -1.35 -0.57 -0.32
N ALA A 439 -1.74 0.13 0.75
CA ALA A 439 -1.07 0.00 2.04
C ALA A 439 -1.15 -1.43 2.57
N ALA A 440 -2.33 -2.06 2.48
CA ALA A 440 -2.49 -3.45 2.89
C ALA A 440 -1.61 -4.40 2.05
N THR A 441 -1.58 -4.24 0.73
CA THR A 441 -0.78 -5.11 -0.15
C THR A 441 0.72 -4.91 0.06
N GLN A 442 1.19 -3.69 0.31
CA GLN A 442 2.58 -3.41 0.68
C GLN A 442 2.98 -4.08 2.01
N ASP A 443 2.04 -4.25 2.94
CA ASP A 443 2.26 -5.03 4.17
C ASP A 443 2.24 -6.57 3.93
N GLY A 444 2.11 -6.99 2.67
CA GLY A 444 2.07 -8.38 2.22
C GLY A 444 0.69 -9.03 2.34
N GLN A 445 -0.37 -8.23 2.49
CA GLN A 445 -1.74 -8.73 2.59
C GLN A 445 -2.32 -8.98 1.21
N THR A 446 -3.18 -9.98 1.12
CA THR A 446 -4.06 -10.17 -0.03
C THR A 446 -5.42 -9.58 0.31
N VAL A 447 -6.03 -8.89 -0.66
CA VAL A 447 -7.27 -8.13 -0.43
C VAL A 447 -8.36 -8.62 -1.38
N PRO A 448 -9.35 -9.39 -0.90
CA PRO A 448 -10.54 -9.67 -1.69
C PRO A 448 -11.27 -8.37 -2.03
N LEU A 449 -11.51 -8.13 -3.32
CA LEU A 449 -12.19 -6.96 -3.83
C LEU A 449 -13.46 -7.37 -4.58
N TYR A 450 -14.59 -6.82 -4.16
CA TYR A 450 -15.85 -6.99 -4.86
C TYR A 450 -15.93 -5.96 -5.97
N VAL A 451 -16.17 -6.42 -7.18
CA VAL A 451 -16.31 -5.60 -8.37
C VAL A 451 -17.66 -5.85 -9.02
N GLY A 452 -18.16 -4.86 -9.74
CA GLY A 452 -19.46 -4.94 -10.37
C GLY A 452 -19.75 -3.82 -11.34
N ASN A 453 -21.02 -3.43 -11.38
CA ASN A 453 -21.52 -2.30 -12.16
C ASN A 453 -22.02 -1.20 -11.23
N ALA A 454 -22.73 -0.20 -11.75
CA ALA A 454 -23.23 0.91 -10.93
C ALA A 454 -24.29 0.49 -9.88
N ASP A 455 -24.91 -0.68 -10.02
CA ASP A 455 -26.08 -1.07 -9.23
C ASP A 455 -25.82 -2.17 -8.20
N ALA A 456 -24.85 -3.07 -8.46
CA ALA A 456 -24.51 -4.14 -7.53
C ALA A 456 -23.09 -4.71 -7.74
N PRO A 457 -22.47 -5.27 -6.69
CA PRO A 457 -21.31 -6.16 -6.85
C PRO A 457 -21.75 -7.46 -7.53
N ARG A 458 -20.88 -8.01 -8.38
CA ARG A 458 -21.19 -9.18 -9.22
C ARG A 458 -20.07 -10.23 -9.25
N HIS A 459 -18.86 -9.84 -8.90
CA HIS A 459 -17.68 -10.70 -8.97
C HIS A 459 -16.73 -10.37 -7.83
N ILE A 460 -15.96 -11.36 -7.40
CA ILE A 460 -14.95 -11.22 -6.34
C ILE A 460 -13.60 -11.59 -6.92
N VAL A 461 -12.68 -10.64 -6.88
CA VAL A 461 -11.30 -10.81 -7.31
C VAL A 461 -10.35 -10.66 -6.13
N LEU A 462 -9.09 -11.05 -6.29
CA LEU A 462 -8.10 -10.95 -5.22
C LEU A 462 -6.98 -10.02 -5.64
N VAL A 463 -6.82 -8.91 -4.94
CA VAL A 463 -5.62 -8.08 -5.08
C VAL A 463 -4.46 -8.81 -4.38
N THR A 464 -3.39 -9.08 -5.11
CA THR A 464 -2.25 -9.88 -4.62
C THR A 464 -0.97 -9.08 -4.43
N ALA A 465 -0.86 -7.92 -5.06
CA ALA A 465 0.32 -7.07 -5.03
C ALA A 465 -0.04 -5.64 -5.48
N SER A 466 0.85 -4.70 -5.22
CA SER A 466 0.75 -3.32 -5.71
C SER A 466 2.13 -2.80 -6.09
N SER A 467 2.27 -2.27 -7.30
CA SER A 467 3.54 -1.71 -7.78
C SER A 467 3.28 -0.58 -8.77
N ASN A 468 4.12 0.47 -8.74
CA ASN A 468 4.14 1.54 -9.74
C ASN A 468 2.75 2.14 -10.06
N ASP A 469 1.98 2.45 -9.02
CA ASP A 469 0.62 3.01 -9.15
C ASP A 469 -0.38 2.07 -9.85
N SER A 470 -0.14 0.77 -9.74
CA SER A 470 -1.04 -0.28 -10.21
C SER A 470 -1.22 -1.39 -9.17
N LEU A 471 -2.39 -2.03 -9.18
CA LEU A 471 -2.73 -3.21 -8.42
C LEU A 471 -2.64 -4.44 -9.32
N THR A 472 -1.97 -5.50 -8.88
CA THR A 472 -2.04 -6.81 -9.53
C THR A 472 -3.18 -7.61 -8.92
N ILE A 473 -4.12 -8.03 -9.76
CA ILE A 473 -5.39 -8.65 -9.39
C ILE A 473 -5.52 -10.01 -10.03
N TYR A 474 -5.77 -11.03 -9.21
CA TYR A 474 -6.20 -12.34 -9.66
C TYR A 474 -7.69 -12.35 -9.99
N ASP A 475 -8.01 -12.66 -11.24
CA ASP A 475 -9.37 -12.88 -11.73
C ASP A 475 -9.67 -14.38 -11.82
N PRO A 476 -10.54 -14.91 -10.92
CA PRO A 476 -10.85 -16.34 -10.90
C PRO A 476 -11.69 -16.81 -12.10
N SER A 477 -12.34 -15.91 -12.85
CA SER A 477 -13.18 -16.31 -13.99
C SER A 477 -12.35 -16.87 -15.16
N ALA A 478 -11.14 -16.34 -15.35
CA ALA A 478 -10.18 -16.77 -16.36
C ALA A 478 -8.90 -17.37 -15.75
N GLY A 479 -8.75 -17.33 -14.43
CA GLY A 479 -7.57 -17.79 -13.72
C GLY A 479 -6.31 -17.04 -14.15
N GLN A 480 -6.37 -15.71 -14.17
CA GLN A 480 -5.31 -14.84 -14.69
C GLN A 480 -4.98 -13.71 -13.73
N MET A 481 -3.75 -13.18 -13.85
CA MET A 481 -3.34 -11.94 -13.20
C MET A 481 -3.55 -10.75 -14.15
N ILE A 482 -4.10 -9.67 -13.65
CA ILE A 482 -4.42 -8.43 -14.39
C ILE A 482 -3.87 -7.26 -13.59
N ASP A 483 -3.17 -6.34 -14.25
CA ASP A 483 -2.75 -5.08 -13.63
C ASP A 483 -3.79 -4.00 -13.88
N VAL A 484 -4.17 -3.30 -12.82
CA VAL A 484 -5.15 -2.21 -12.84
C VAL A 484 -4.49 -0.94 -12.33
N SER A 485 -4.50 0.12 -13.11
CA SER A 485 -3.94 1.41 -12.70
C SER A 485 -4.84 2.12 -11.67
N ARG A 486 -4.27 3.01 -10.87
CA ARG A 486 -5.03 3.91 -9.99
C ARG A 486 -6.10 4.70 -10.76
N ALA A 487 -5.77 5.20 -11.95
CA ALA A 487 -6.70 5.94 -12.78
C ALA A 487 -7.91 5.09 -13.22
N ASP A 488 -7.69 3.82 -13.57
CA ASP A 488 -8.77 2.91 -13.95
C ASP A 488 -9.63 2.54 -12.74
N PHE A 489 -9.02 2.40 -11.55
CA PHE A 489 -9.75 2.17 -10.30
C PHE A 489 -10.63 3.37 -9.94
N GLU A 490 -10.06 4.58 -9.89
CA GLU A 490 -10.76 5.80 -9.49
C GLU A 490 -11.87 6.20 -10.47
N SER A 491 -11.65 5.96 -11.76
CA SER A 491 -12.64 6.28 -12.79
C SER A 491 -13.71 5.19 -12.98
N GLY A 492 -13.62 4.07 -12.26
CA GLY A 492 -14.55 2.95 -12.40
C GLY A 492 -14.48 2.28 -13.77
N HIS A 493 -13.25 2.08 -14.29
CA HIS A 493 -12.92 1.39 -15.53
C HIS A 493 -12.01 0.18 -15.30
N LEU A 494 -12.21 -0.56 -14.20
CA LEU A 494 -11.39 -1.73 -13.84
C LEU A 494 -11.27 -2.77 -14.98
N ASN A 495 -12.36 -3.02 -15.71
CA ASN A 495 -12.47 -4.00 -16.80
C ASN A 495 -12.01 -5.42 -16.42
N VAL A 496 -12.22 -5.81 -15.16
CA VAL A 496 -11.87 -7.13 -14.63
C VAL A 496 -13.07 -8.06 -14.78
N ALA A 497 -12.92 -9.15 -15.54
CA ALA A 497 -14.02 -10.05 -15.93
C ALA A 497 -15.25 -9.33 -16.55
N GLY A 498 -15.04 -8.16 -17.18
CA GLY A 498 -16.11 -7.34 -17.73
C GLY A 498 -16.81 -6.41 -16.72
N TRP A 499 -16.34 -6.36 -15.47
CA TRP A 499 -16.82 -5.45 -14.43
C TRP A 499 -15.90 -4.25 -14.28
N SER A 500 -16.47 -3.08 -14.01
CA SER A 500 -15.75 -1.81 -14.08
C SER A 500 -15.71 -1.06 -12.75
N GLN A 501 -16.66 -1.32 -11.84
CA GLN A 501 -16.80 -0.55 -10.59
C GLN A 501 -16.26 -1.33 -9.38
N PRO A 502 -15.35 -0.76 -8.57
CA PRO A 502 -15.04 -1.28 -7.23
C PRO A 502 -16.21 -0.99 -6.28
N TRP A 503 -16.53 -1.94 -5.40
CA TRP A 503 -17.66 -1.83 -4.47
C TRP A 503 -17.26 -1.87 -3.00
N LEU A 504 -16.46 -2.87 -2.63
CA LEU A 504 -15.95 -3.03 -1.28
C LEU A 504 -14.73 -3.94 -1.29
N ALA A 505 -13.83 -3.69 -0.34
CA ALA A 505 -12.65 -4.49 -0.09
C ALA A 505 -12.77 -5.22 1.25
N VAL A 506 -12.12 -6.37 1.36
CA VAL A 506 -11.91 -7.07 2.62
C VAL A 506 -10.46 -6.89 3.06
N THR A 507 -10.26 -6.02 4.04
CA THR A 507 -8.95 -5.50 4.46
C THR A 507 -8.63 -5.95 5.90
N PRO A 508 -7.35 -5.93 6.31
CA PRO A 508 -6.96 -6.17 7.69
C PRO A 508 -7.52 -5.11 8.66
N ARG A 509 -7.68 -5.47 9.93
CA ARG A 509 -8.11 -4.57 11.03
C ARG A 509 -7.01 -4.11 11.96
#